data_AF-A0A9D5R5B6-F1
#
_entry.id   AF-A0A9D5R5B6-F1
#
_cell.length_a   1.000
_cell.length_b   1.000
_cell.length_c   1.000
_cell.angle_alpha   90.00
_cell.angle_beta   90.00
_cell.angle_gamma   90.00
#
_symmetry.space_group_name_H-M   'P 1'
#
loop_
_entity.id
_entity.type
_entity.pdbx_description
1 polymer ?
#
loop_
_entity_poly.entity_id
_entity_poly.type
_entity_poly.pdbx_seq_one_letter_code
_entity_poly.pdbx_strand_id
1 'polypeptide(L)'
;MKHIYSFLLLSCAAVAVSAAPMSRHFQIKKGVKRQVVETPVTLPATDITSEGFTANWNKVAVAETYSVLVYEPSVATTAGDYTILHETFDLVSEGTTVEPYFPDDATVELSDYDWTFTPDWQGYWPVFAQGKVSGIIYSPYTDLVNDGGKFTVTIEVEGWSGAQVVLKSSGETDETVTFDLTHDGINTFTHTFTNGCHDTFLTYTDNGILNDPEGAYTDKYDFLDEITITQNLKPGDQILRLVATAETGNTSKSFLTLPYRYGATNLAYDVQANKVTFGPDYPEDWYDYEVEYSPYSSLEYVTLLDGENPKDPDQPGTGVDDDDDTFPVADGNKLYVGNYLEPTTQDIEEGTWWIRAPYQWYTRYSASQIIYTAEMLKGLKAGDLITEIAFKYEDQGAFAHLSADLRLVAQNSDATQFDPKPDTNKYPWIEYNSADASLVEYEAFLYSMETEEIVIPLATPLVYDGKSIVLTCWSESFGDEIQSVASIVNYCDTRNTQVYGSDTQTFETIYETGYNQDYMTPEKFVPVARFTFNRTSGIGSVTVGENEAADAVYYDLQGRRVANPAAGFYIRRTAEGAEKVLVK
;
A
#
# COMPACT_ATOMS: atom_id res chain seq x y z
N MET A 1 26.16 4.82 0.40
CA MET A 1 25.03 5.57 1.00
C MET A 1 23.84 5.26 0.13
N LYS A 2 22.84 4.52 0.63
CA LYS A 2 21.82 3.85 -0.19
C LYS A 2 20.41 4.28 0.23
N HIS A 3 19.52 4.39 -0.75
CA HIS A 3 18.19 5.00 -0.65
C HIS A 3 17.34 4.35 0.44
N ILE A 4 17.13 5.05 1.56
CA ILE A 4 16.12 4.65 2.54
C ILE A 4 14.84 5.32 2.10
N TYR A 5 13.84 4.50 1.77
CA TYR A 5 12.46 4.94 1.74
C TYR A 5 12.05 5.24 3.16
N SER A 6 12.25 6.47 3.59
CA SER A 6 11.76 6.87 4.90
C SER A 6 10.24 6.97 4.78
N PHE A 7 9.55 6.12 5.53
CA PHE A 7 8.39 6.53 6.33
C PHE A 7 8.72 7.87 7.01
N LEU A 8 8.59 8.96 6.26
CA LEU A 8 8.71 10.39 6.57
C LEU A 8 8.60 11.14 5.23
N LEU A 9 7.40 11.11 4.64
CA LEU A 9 6.99 12.19 3.75
C LEU A 9 6.92 13.46 4.60
N LEU A 10 7.78 14.45 4.34
CA LEU A 10 7.39 15.86 4.35
C LEU A 10 8.44 16.74 3.65
N SER A 11 7.95 17.41 2.61
CA SER A 11 8.56 18.50 1.85
C SER A 11 9.27 19.55 2.71
N CYS A 12 10.41 20.10 2.24
CA CYS A 12 10.52 21.53 1.93
C CYS A 12 11.90 21.97 1.43
N ALA A 13 11.84 22.99 0.57
CA ALA A 13 12.93 23.75 -0.02
C ALA A 13 13.94 24.34 0.99
N ALA A 14 15.23 24.26 0.67
CA ALA A 14 16.20 25.31 0.98
C ALA A 14 17.53 25.19 0.20
N VAL A 15 17.70 26.13 -0.73
CA VAL A 15 18.96 26.79 -1.14
C VAL A 15 19.85 26.07 -2.16
N ALA A 16 19.66 26.47 -3.43
CA ALA A 16 20.74 26.54 -4.40
C ALA A 16 21.80 27.60 -3.99
N VAL A 17 23.05 27.32 -4.40
CA VAL A 17 24.25 28.17 -4.39
C VAL A 17 25.13 28.11 -3.13
N SER A 18 26.10 27.19 -3.11
CA SER A 18 27.51 27.55 -3.34
C SER A 18 28.43 26.34 -3.27
N ALA A 19 29.30 26.21 -4.27
CA ALA A 19 30.44 25.31 -4.22
C ALA A 19 31.50 25.84 -3.22
N ALA A 20 31.70 25.16 -2.09
CA ALA A 20 32.93 25.15 -1.27
C ALA A 20 32.84 24.04 -0.18
N PRO A 21 33.96 23.43 0.23
CA PRO A 21 33.98 22.07 0.76
C PRO A 21 33.53 22.01 2.22
N MET A 22 32.45 21.29 2.51
CA MET A 22 32.09 20.99 3.90
C MET A 22 32.92 19.80 4.42
N SER A 23 34.24 20.00 4.54
CA SER A 23 35.07 19.13 5.38
C SER A 23 34.98 19.62 6.82
N ARG A 24 33.94 19.22 7.54
CA ARG A 24 33.95 19.26 9.01
C ARG A 24 34.37 17.91 9.55
N HIS A 25 35.62 17.89 10.02
CA HIS A 25 36.19 16.82 10.82
C HIS A 25 35.28 16.52 12.02
N PHE A 26 34.55 15.41 11.99
CA PHE A 26 34.02 14.82 13.21
C PHE A 26 35.15 14.12 13.97
N GLN A 27 35.57 14.73 15.07
CA GLN A 27 36.36 14.07 16.09
C GLN A 27 35.48 13.00 16.75
N ILE A 28 35.69 11.73 16.39
CA ILE A 28 35.05 10.58 17.04
C ILE A 28 35.45 10.59 18.53
N LYS A 29 34.52 10.97 19.41
CA LYS A 29 34.63 10.66 20.84
C LYS A 29 34.42 9.15 21.01
N LYS A 30 35.53 8.48 21.29
CA LYS A 30 35.66 7.07 21.66
C LYS A 30 34.69 6.69 22.78
N GLY A 31 33.78 5.72 22.55
CA GLY A 31 33.26 4.90 23.65
C GLY A 31 31.83 4.35 23.60
N VAL A 32 30.97 4.68 22.64
CA VAL A 32 29.66 4.00 22.53
C VAL A 32 29.84 2.77 21.65
N LYS A 33 29.60 1.57 22.19
CA LYS A 33 29.52 0.36 21.38
C LYS A 33 28.29 0.50 20.48
N ARG A 34 28.51 0.84 19.20
CA ARG A 34 27.48 0.81 18.16
C ARG A 34 26.92 -0.63 18.12
N GLN A 35 25.61 -0.77 18.33
CA GLN A 35 24.96 -2.08 18.44
C GLN A 35 24.72 -2.58 17.02
N VAL A 36 25.31 -3.72 16.67
CA VAL A 36 25.15 -4.33 15.34
C VAL A 36 23.67 -4.72 15.17
N VAL A 37 23.03 -4.26 14.09
CA VAL A 37 21.70 -4.72 13.69
C VAL A 37 21.83 -6.14 13.17
N GLU A 38 21.16 -7.09 13.80
CA GLU A 38 21.24 -8.51 13.44
C GLU A 38 20.52 -8.77 12.11
N THR A 39 21.06 -9.70 11.31
CA THR A 39 20.43 -10.15 10.07
C THR A 39 19.09 -10.83 10.36
N PRO A 40 17.99 -10.42 9.72
CA PRO A 40 16.71 -11.13 9.80
C PRO A 40 16.85 -12.59 9.37
N VAL A 41 16.05 -13.46 9.97
CA VAL A 41 15.91 -14.84 9.53
C VAL A 41 14.54 -14.97 8.88
N THR A 42 14.54 -15.17 7.56
CA THR A 42 13.33 -15.45 6.79
C THR A 42 12.67 -16.74 7.28
N LEU A 43 11.34 -16.74 7.22
CA LEU A 43 10.47 -17.86 7.51
C LEU A 43 9.70 -18.20 6.22
N PRO A 44 9.13 -19.40 6.08
CA PRO A 44 8.35 -19.73 4.90
C PRO A 44 7.24 -18.71 4.60
N ALA A 45 7.06 -18.41 3.33
CA ALA A 45 5.94 -17.59 2.85
C ALA A 45 4.60 -18.23 3.23
N THR A 46 3.62 -17.38 3.55
CA THR A 46 2.22 -17.78 3.78
C THR A 46 1.31 -17.18 2.72
N ASP A 47 0.03 -17.55 2.74
CA ASP A 47 -1.02 -16.95 1.89
C ASP A 47 -0.67 -16.94 0.39
N ILE A 48 0.01 -18.00 -0.04
CA ILE A 48 0.45 -18.16 -1.43
C ILE A 48 -0.77 -18.39 -2.32
N THR A 49 -0.93 -17.52 -3.31
CA THR A 49 -1.97 -17.58 -4.35
C THR A 49 -1.32 -17.66 -5.73
N SER A 50 -2.11 -17.56 -6.81
CA SER A 50 -1.56 -17.44 -8.18
C SER A 50 -1.00 -16.05 -8.49
N GLU A 51 -1.37 -15.04 -7.70
CA GLU A 51 -1.00 -13.63 -7.95
C GLU A 51 0.07 -13.12 -6.98
N GLY A 52 0.18 -13.73 -5.80
CA GLY A 52 0.95 -13.15 -4.70
C GLY A 52 1.14 -14.07 -3.51
N PHE A 53 1.83 -13.55 -2.49
CA PHE A 53 2.15 -14.26 -1.25
C PHE A 53 2.44 -13.26 -0.10
N THR A 54 2.50 -13.76 1.13
CA THR A 54 2.98 -13.02 2.30
C THR A 54 4.38 -13.47 2.68
N ALA A 55 5.35 -12.55 2.61
CA ALA A 55 6.72 -12.73 3.10
C ALA A 55 6.74 -12.67 4.64
N ASN A 56 7.51 -13.55 5.29
CA ASN A 56 7.61 -13.65 6.75
C ASN A 56 9.07 -13.72 7.23
N TRP A 57 9.37 -13.14 8.39
CA TRP A 57 10.68 -13.23 9.04
C TRP A 57 10.59 -13.10 10.56
N ASN A 58 11.68 -13.47 11.24
CA ASN A 58 11.81 -13.27 12.69
C ASN A 58 12.10 -11.79 13.02
N LYS A 59 11.47 -11.30 14.09
CA LYS A 59 11.75 -9.96 14.63
C LYS A 59 13.22 -9.82 15.05
N VAL A 60 13.87 -8.78 14.57
CA VAL A 60 15.16 -8.26 15.06
C VAL A 60 14.88 -7.22 16.15
N ALA A 61 15.49 -7.39 17.32
CA ALA A 61 15.11 -6.68 18.54
C ALA A 61 15.28 -5.15 18.48
N VAL A 62 16.24 -4.66 17.68
CA VAL A 62 16.56 -3.23 17.53
C VAL A 62 16.10 -2.65 16.20
N ALA A 63 15.41 -3.46 15.37
CA ALA A 63 14.91 -2.99 14.09
C ALA A 63 13.62 -2.19 14.29
N GLU A 64 13.52 -1.07 13.59
CA GLU A 64 12.35 -0.21 13.53
C GLU A 64 11.60 -0.42 12.22
N THR A 65 12.32 -0.68 11.13
CA THR A 65 11.75 -1.08 9.84
C THR A 65 12.50 -2.24 9.23
N TYR A 66 11.91 -2.84 8.20
CA TYR A 66 12.52 -3.83 7.33
C TYR A 66 12.31 -3.44 5.88
N SER A 67 13.34 -3.62 5.07
CA SER A 67 13.25 -3.55 3.60
C SER A 67 13.17 -4.97 3.06
N VAL A 68 12.22 -5.22 2.17
CA VAL A 68 11.94 -6.54 1.58
C VAL A 68 12.10 -6.42 0.07
N LEU A 69 12.94 -7.27 -0.52
CA LEU A 69 13.13 -7.34 -1.97
C LEU A 69 12.61 -8.69 -2.46
N VAL A 70 11.80 -8.67 -3.52
CA VAL A 70 11.23 -9.86 -4.16
C VAL A 70 11.82 -9.99 -5.56
N TYR A 71 12.25 -11.20 -5.89
CA TYR A 71 12.96 -11.51 -7.11
C TYR A 71 12.32 -12.64 -7.90
N GLU A 72 12.53 -12.63 -9.21
CA GLU A 72 12.51 -13.81 -10.04
C GLU A 72 13.94 -14.37 -10.14
N PRO A 73 14.24 -15.49 -9.44
CA PRO A 73 15.55 -16.11 -9.52
C PRO A 73 15.69 -16.94 -10.79
N SER A 74 16.82 -16.79 -11.47
CA SER A 74 17.27 -17.71 -12.52
C SER A 74 18.74 -18.06 -12.34
N VAL A 75 19.26 -18.96 -13.19
CA VAL A 75 20.65 -19.41 -13.13
C VAL A 75 21.29 -19.29 -14.50
N ALA A 76 22.52 -18.78 -14.53
CA ALA A 76 23.33 -18.78 -15.74
C ALA A 76 23.62 -20.23 -16.16
N THR A 77 23.35 -20.56 -17.43
CA THR A 77 23.58 -21.92 -17.97
C THR A 77 24.84 -22.01 -18.82
N THR A 78 25.30 -20.87 -19.34
CA THR A 78 26.58 -20.72 -20.06
C THR A 78 27.42 -19.59 -19.46
N ALA A 79 28.73 -19.63 -19.70
CA ALA A 79 29.57 -18.47 -19.36
C ALA A 79 29.38 -17.34 -20.38
N GLY A 80 29.37 -16.09 -19.92
CA GLY A 80 29.25 -14.92 -20.79
C GLY A 80 28.68 -13.70 -20.08
N ASP A 81 28.48 -12.63 -20.83
CA ASP A 81 27.83 -11.42 -20.32
C ASP A 81 26.32 -11.59 -20.38
N TYR A 82 25.65 -11.40 -19.24
CA TYR A 82 24.20 -11.44 -19.12
C TYR A 82 23.68 -10.04 -18.84
N THR A 83 22.56 -9.68 -19.47
CA THR A 83 21.77 -8.51 -19.08
C THR A 83 21.12 -8.79 -17.75
N ILE A 84 21.42 -7.96 -16.75
CA ILE A 84 20.88 -8.03 -15.39
C ILE A 84 19.69 -7.08 -15.25
N LEU A 85 19.82 -5.88 -15.79
CA LEU A 85 18.78 -4.87 -15.84
C LEU A 85 18.81 -4.19 -17.21
N HIS A 86 17.64 -3.93 -17.77
CA HIS A 86 17.46 -3.17 -19.00
C HIS A 86 16.19 -2.33 -18.87
N GLU A 87 16.31 -1.04 -19.16
CA GLU A 87 15.20 -0.09 -19.13
C GLU A 87 15.33 0.87 -20.30
N THR A 88 14.24 1.05 -21.04
CA THR A 88 14.13 1.95 -22.20
C THR A 88 13.25 3.16 -21.90
N PHE A 89 12.56 3.17 -20.74
CA PHE A 89 11.61 4.21 -20.36
C PHE A 89 10.48 4.44 -21.38
N ASP A 90 10.26 3.52 -22.33
CA ASP A 90 9.25 3.63 -23.40
C ASP A 90 7.82 3.80 -22.88
N LEU A 91 7.58 3.43 -21.61
CA LEU A 91 6.29 3.58 -20.93
C LEU A 91 6.07 5.00 -20.37
N VAL A 92 7.11 5.83 -20.26
CA VAL A 92 6.97 7.26 -19.93
C VAL A 92 6.15 7.93 -21.04
N SER A 93 4.96 8.41 -20.68
CA SER A 93 3.94 8.85 -21.63
C SER A 93 3.79 10.38 -21.72
N GLU A 94 4.35 11.11 -20.76
CA GLU A 94 4.21 12.56 -20.63
C GLU A 94 5.41 13.35 -21.18
N GLY A 95 5.11 14.58 -21.62
CA GLY A 95 6.12 15.53 -22.09
C GLY A 95 6.80 15.17 -23.41
N THR A 96 7.65 16.07 -23.89
CA THR A 96 8.49 15.89 -25.09
C THR A 96 9.86 16.53 -24.87
N THR A 97 10.86 16.20 -25.69
CA THR A 97 12.20 16.82 -25.58
C THR A 97 12.21 18.33 -25.89
N VAL A 98 11.12 18.87 -26.46
CA VAL A 98 10.94 20.31 -26.74
C VAL A 98 10.10 21.00 -25.66
N GLU A 99 9.09 20.30 -25.14
CA GLU A 99 8.21 20.73 -24.07
C GLU A 99 8.16 19.62 -23.01
N PRO A 100 9.16 19.56 -22.12
CA PRO A 100 9.26 18.50 -21.12
C PRO A 100 8.15 18.61 -20.08
N TYR A 101 7.78 17.47 -19.51
CA TYR A 101 6.88 17.40 -18.37
C TYR A 101 7.66 17.49 -17.06
N PHE A 102 7.14 18.31 -16.14
CA PHE A 102 7.68 18.50 -14.81
C PHE A 102 6.62 18.06 -13.81
N PRO A 103 6.90 17.05 -12.97
CA PRO A 103 6.00 16.70 -11.88
C PRO A 103 6.00 17.83 -10.83
N ASP A 104 4.88 17.96 -10.12
CA ASP A 104 4.75 18.92 -9.02
C ASP A 104 5.64 18.52 -7.82
N ASP A 105 5.85 17.22 -7.63
CA ASP A 105 6.67 16.68 -6.55
C ASP A 105 8.16 16.64 -6.91
N ALA A 106 8.98 17.03 -5.94
CA ALA A 106 10.43 16.98 -6.06
C ALA A 106 10.98 15.55 -6.08
N THR A 107 10.23 14.56 -5.60
CA THR A 107 10.60 13.15 -5.62
C THR A 107 9.46 12.36 -6.23
N VAL A 108 9.76 11.49 -7.19
CA VAL A 108 8.77 10.71 -7.92
C VAL A 108 9.22 9.25 -7.98
N GLU A 109 8.37 8.32 -7.58
CA GLU A 109 8.53 6.90 -7.87
C GLU A 109 7.89 6.63 -9.24
N LEU A 110 8.66 6.18 -10.22
CA LEU A 110 8.15 5.93 -11.58
C LEU A 110 7.23 4.70 -11.62
N SER A 111 7.38 3.79 -10.66
CA SER A 111 6.51 2.62 -10.50
C SER A 111 5.06 3.02 -10.20
N ASP A 112 4.82 4.15 -9.52
CA ASP A 112 3.47 4.65 -9.21
C ASP A 112 2.69 5.07 -10.48
N TYR A 113 3.40 5.24 -11.60
CA TYR A 113 2.83 5.63 -12.89
C TYR A 113 2.85 4.48 -13.92
N ASP A 114 3.33 3.29 -13.54
CA ASP A 114 3.60 2.18 -14.45
C ASP A 114 4.53 2.55 -15.64
N TRP A 115 5.48 3.46 -15.42
CA TRP A 115 6.33 4.03 -16.48
C TRP A 115 7.65 3.28 -16.72
N THR A 116 7.84 2.12 -16.10
CA THR A 116 9.08 1.34 -16.17
C THR A 116 8.77 -0.16 -16.28
N PHE A 117 9.74 -0.95 -16.75
CA PHE A 117 9.61 -2.41 -16.84
C PHE A 117 10.13 -3.14 -15.60
N THR A 118 10.79 -2.43 -14.69
CA THR A 118 11.25 -2.93 -13.39
C THR A 118 10.71 -1.98 -12.31
N PRO A 119 10.33 -2.45 -11.10
CA PRO A 119 9.93 -1.56 -10.02
C PRO A 119 11.15 -0.80 -9.47
N ASP A 120 10.93 0.16 -8.57
CA ASP A 120 11.96 0.81 -7.72
C ASP A 120 12.80 1.87 -8.47
N TRP A 121 12.28 2.41 -9.57
CA TRP A 121 12.88 3.56 -10.27
C TRP A 121 12.38 4.86 -9.65
N GLN A 122 13.31 5.75 -9.31
CA GLN A 122 12.96 7.05 -8.71
C GLN A 122 13.60 8.21 -9.44
N GLY A 123 12.98 9.38 -9.31
CA GLY A 123 13.52 10.66 -9.73
C GLY A 123 13.55 11.65 -8.59
N TYR A 124 14.61 12.46 -8.50
CA TYR A 124 14.66 13.69 -7.72
C TYR A 124 14.83 14.90 -8.64
N TRP A 125 13.88 15.82 -8.57
CA TRP A 125 13.57 16.81 -9.59
C TRP A 125 13.62 16.20 -11.01
N PRO A 126 12.88 15.10 -11.26
CA PRO A 126 12.94 14.47 -12.55
C PRO A 126 12.23 15.33 -13.60
N VAL A 127 12.68 15.17 -14.83
CA VAL A 127 12.09 15.80 -16.00
C VAL A 127 11.78 14.70 -17.00
N PHE A 128 10.56 14.69 -17.52
CA PHE A 128 10.08 13.61 -18.38
C PHE A 128 9.88 14.10 -19.81
N ALA A 129 10.20 13.21 -20.75
CA ALA A 129 9.79 13.31 -22.14
C ALA A 129 9.38 11.91 -22.59
N GLN A 130 8.45 11.78 -23.53
CA GLN A 130 8.02 10.47 -24.01
C GLN A 130 9.19 9.53 -24.32
N GLY A 131 9.22 8.38 -23.63
CA GLY A 131 10.28 7.39 -23.72
C GLY A 131 11.57 7.70 -22.94
N LYS A 132 11.62 8.74 -22.09
CA LYS A 132 12.87 9.33 -21.57
C LYS A 132 12.73 9.99 -20.21
N VAL A 133 13.85 10.04 -19.48
CA VAL A 133 13.94 10.65 -18.15
C VAL A 133 15.19 11.52 -18.00
N SER A 134 15.12 12.60 -17.22
CA SER A 134 16.26 13.47 -16.89
C SER A 134 16.16 13.99 -15.45
N GLY A 135 17.10 14.82 -15.01
CA GLY A 135 17.26 15.26 -13.62
C GLY A 135 18.20 14.32 -12.85
N ILE A 136 17.82 13.93 -11.63
CA ILE A 136 18.54 12.92 -10.85
C ILE A 136 17.70 11.64 -10.83
N ILE A 137 18.17 10.60 -11.51
CA ILE A 137 17.44 9.34 -11.65
C ILE A 137 18.16 8.24 -10.88
N TYR A 138 17.41 7.48 -10.10
CA TYR A 138 17.90 6.35 -9.31
C TYR A 138 17.41 5.06 -9.93
N SER A 139 18.34 4.14 -10.18
CA SER A 139 17.98 2.79 -10.61
C SER A 139 17.47 1.95 -9.44
N PRO A 140 16.73 0.87 -9.73
CA PRO A 140 16.39 -0.15 -8.76
C PRO A 140 17.60 -0.77 -8.08
N TYR A 141 17.38 -1.32 -6.89
CA TYR A 141 18.34 -2.24 -6.27
C TYR A 141 18.59 -3.46 -7.16
N THR A 142 19.86 -3.71 -7.48
CA THR A 142 20.31 -4.74 -8.40
C THR A 142 21.39 -5.60 -7.76
N ASP A 143 21.18 -6.92 -7.75
CA ASP A 143 22.19 -7.90 -7.29
C ASP A 143 23.32 -8.01 -8.33
N LEU A 144 24.50 -7.55 -7.94
CA LEU A 144 25.70 -7.50 -8.77
C LEU A 144 26.90 -8.14 -8.07
N VAL A 145 26.67 -9.17 -7.24
CA VAL A 145 27.73 -9.83 -6.46
C VAL A 145 28.65 -10.73 -7.29
N ASN A 146 28.21 -11.16 -8.48
CA ASN A 146 29.00 -12.04 -9.34
C ASN A 146 30.19 -11.30 -9.97
N ASP A 147 31.09 -12.04 -10.64
CA ASP A 147 32.39 -11.54 -11.16
C ASP A 147 33.20 -10.68 -10.15
N GLY A 148 33.04 -10.95 -8.85
CA GLY A 148 33.68 -10.18 -7.78
C GLY A 148 33.21 -8.72 -7.70
N GLY A 149 31.92 -8.46 -7.98
CA GLY A 149 31.35 -7.11 -7.95
C GLY A 149 31.54 -6.32 -9.25
N LYS A 150 32.12 -6.93 -10.29
CA LYS A 150 32.37 -6.23 -11.55
C LYS A 150 31.14 -6.29 -12.45
N PHE A 151 30.75 -5.15 -13.01
CA PHE A 151 29.62 -5.06 -13.95
C PHE A 151 29.84 -3.90 -14.93
N THR A 152 29.15 -3.94 -16.07
CA THR A 152 29.24 -2.92 -17.12
C THR A 152 27.89 -2.27 -17.31
N VAL A 153 27.87 -0.94 -17.34
CA VAL A 153 26.69 -0.14 -17.65
C VAL A 153 26.88 0.50 -19.01
N THR A 154 25.88 0.38 -19.85
CA THR A 154 25.74 1.15 -21.09
C THR A 154 24.51 2.03 -20.97
N ILE A 155 24.66 3.32 -21.26
CA ILE A 155 23.56 4.28 -21.30
C ILE A 155 23.49 4.97 -22.66
N GLU A 156 22.28 5.28 -23.11
CA GLU A 156 22.03 6.20 -24.21
C GLU A 156 21.45 7.49 -23.66
N VAL A 157 22.03 8.62 -24.06
CA VAL A 157 21.64 9.95 -23.59
C VAL A 157 21.39 10.86 -24.77
N GLU A 158 20.15 11.35 -24.93
CA GLU A 158 19.81 12.38 -25.90
C GLU A 158 20.01 13.76 -25.30
N GLY A 159 20.94 14.54 -25.85
CA GLY A 159 21.27 15.83 -25.27
C GLY A 159 22.06 16.74 -26.20
N TRP A 160 22.78 17.69 -25.60
CA TRP A 160 23.48 18.75 -26.32
C TRP A 160 24.98 18.61 -26.26
N SER A 161 25.66 18.93 -27.36
CA SER A 161 27.13 18.91 -27.42
C SER A 161 27.73 19.82 -26.34
N GLY A 162 28.65 19.27 -25.55
CA GLY A 162 29.32 19.97 -24.45
C GLY A 162 28.59 19.89 -23.11
N ALA A 163 27.40 19.27 -23.05
CA ALA A 163 26.76 18.95 -21.79
C ALA A 163 27.46 17.81 -21.06
N GLN A 164 27.23 17.73 -19.75
CA GLN A 164 27.82 16.74 -18.88
C GLN A 164 26.76 15.95 -18.14
N VAL A 165 26.92 14.63 -18.14
CA VAL A 165 26.13 13.72 -17.31
C VAL A 165 27.04 12.90 -16.41
N VAL A 166 26.54 12.52 -15.24
CA VAL A 166 27.28 11.75 -14.24
C VAL A 166 26.54 10.46 -13.96
N LEU A 167 27.28 9.36 -13.92
CA LEU A 167 26.79 8.07 -13.45
C LEU A 167 27.57 7.67 -12.20
N LYS A 168 26.86 7.50 -11.09
CA LYS A 168 27.40 7.01 -9.82
C LYS A 168 26.89 5.60 -9.56
N SER A 169 27.78 4.69 -9.17
CA SER A 169 27.43 3.39 -8.60
C SER A 169 27.59 3.44 -7.09
N SER A 170 26.53 3.10 -6.35
CA SER A 170 26.53 2.99 -4.90
C SER A 170 26.38 1.52 -4.48
N GLY A 171 27.52 0.82 -4.46
CA GLY A 171 27.64 -0.58 -4.05
C GLY A 171 28.41 -0.74 -2.74
N GLU A 172 29.42 -1.63 -2.70
CA GLU A 172 30.31 -1.80 -1.52
C GLU A 172 31.03 -0.49 -1.15
N THR A 173 31.40 0.26 -2.18
CA THR A 173 31.94 1.63 -2.12
C THR A 173 31.15 2.49 -3.11
N ASP A 174 31.38 3.81 -3.09
CA ASP A 174 30.86 4.68 -4.15
C ASP A 174 31.91 4.80 -5.27
N GLU A 175 31.51 4.55 -6.51
CA GLU A 175 32.29 4.80 -7.72
C GLU A 175 31.53 5.81 -8.61
N THR A 176 32.22 6.69 -9.34
CA THR A 176 31.57 7.72 -10.15
C THR A 176 32.35 7.94 -11.44
N VAL A 177 31.61 8.06 -12.54
CA VAL A 177 32.13 8.42 -13.85
C VAL A 177 31.35 9.61 -14.41
N THR A 178 32.04 10.47 -15.13
CA THR A 178 31.47 11.64 -15.79
C THR A 178 31.65 11.48 -17.29
N PHE A 179 30.60 11.79 -18.05
CA PHE A 179 30.61 11.75 -19.50
C PHE A 179 30.28 13.14 -20.05
N ASP A 180 31.05 13.54 -21.07
CA ASP A 180 30.77 14.76 -21.83
C ASP A 180 30.13 14.36 -23.17
N LEU A 181 28.97 14.95 -23.49
CA LEU A 181 28.30 14.74 -24.76
C LEU A 181 29.11 15.39 -25.88
N THR A 182 29.43 14.62 -26.92
CA THR A 182 30.36 15.06 -27.97
C THR A 182 29.67 15.68 -29.17
N HIS A 183 28.37 15.44 -29.33
CA HIS A 183 27.51 16.01 -30.35
C HIS A 183 26.07 16.09 -29.86
N ASP A 184 25.25 16.90 -30.53
CA ASP A 184 23.80 16.96 -30.27
C ASP A 184 23.13 15.61 -30.63
N GLY A 185 22.04 15.28 -29.94
CA GLY A 185 21.29 14.04 -30.11
C GLY A 185 21.82 12.90 -29.23
N ILE A 186 21.53 11.66 -29.61
CA ILE A 186 21.83 10.46 -28.82
C ILE A 186 23.35 10.18 -28.79
N ASN A 187 23.92 10.14 -27.59
CA ASN A 187 25.27 9.70 -27.30
C ASN A 187 25.21 8.38 -26.50
N THR A 188 25.96 7.36 -26.91
CA THR A 188 26.08 6.09 -26.17
C THR A 188 27.36 6.08 -25.32
N PHE A 189 27.23 5.81 -24.02
CA PHE A 189 28.35 5.69 -23.09
C PHE A 189 28.41 4.30 -22.47
N THR A 190 29.61 3.78 -22.26
CA THR A 190 29.82 2.49 -21.58
C THR A 190 30.90 2.64 -20.52
N HIS A 191 30.65 2.10 -19.32
CA HIS A 191 31.62 2.06 -18.23
C HIS A 191 31.52 0.77 -17.43
N THR A 192 32.66 0.29 -16.92
CA THR A 192 32.73 -0.90 -16.08
C THR A 192 33.08 -0.48 -14.65
N PHE A 193 32.17 -0.77 -13.73
CA PHE A 193 32.34 -0.56 -12.29
C PHE A 193 32.87 -1.83 -11.62
N THR A 194 33.45 -1.68 -10.43
CA THR A 194 34.05 -2.80 -9.66
C THR A 194 33.50 -2.97 -8.25
N ASN A 195 32.47 -2.20 -7.89
CA ASN A 195 31.94 -2.10 -6.54
C ASN A 195 30.57 -2.79 -6.36
N GLY A 196 30.15 -3.65 -7.29
CA GLY A 196 28.88 -4.37 -7.25
C GLY A 196 28.70 -5.20 -5.99
N CYS A 197 27.48 -5.20 -5.46
CA CYS A 197 27.05 -5.99 -4.31
C CYS A 197 25.56 -6.32 -4.47
N HIS A 198 24.95 -6.92 -3.44
CA HIS A 198 23.59 -7.45 -3.51
C HIS A 198 22.51 -6.36 -3.72
N ASP A 199 22.75 -5.17 -3.20
CA ASP A 199 21.84 -4.03 -3.21
C ASP A 199 22.52 -2.82 -3.89
N THR A 200 23.23 -3.04 -4.98
CA THR A 200 23.80 -1.93 -5.75
C THR A 200 22.70 -1.18 -6.49
N PHE A 201 22.77 0.14 -6.48
CA PHE A 201 21.95 0.99 -7.34
C PHE A 201 22.82 2.06 -7.99
N LEU A 202 22.32 2.64 -9.07
CA LEU A 202 22.97 3.69 -9.83
C LEU A 202 22.23 5.02 -9.66
N THR A 203 22.97 6.11 -9.73
CA THR A 203 22.43 7.47 -9.86
C THR A 203 22.91 8.06 -11.18
N TYR A 204 21.97 8.36 -12.07
CA TYR A 204 22.20 9.25 -13.20
C TYR A 204 21.94 10.69 -12.76
N THR A 205 22.79 11.63 -13.18
CA THR A 205 22.61 13.05 -12.92
C THR A 205 22.91 13.85 -14.18
N ASP A 206 21.91 14.61 -14.61
CA ASP A 206 22.09 15.65 -15.61
C ASP A 206 22.71 16.90 -14.96
N ASN A 207 23.93 17.26 -15.37
CA ASN A 207 24.59 18.50 -14.95
C ASN A 207 24.44 19.63 -16.00
N GLY A 208 23.89 19.32 -17.17
CA GLY A 208 23.78 20.23 -18.31
C GLY A 208 25.13 20.78 -18.76
N ILE A 209 25.10 21.96 -19.39
CA ILE A 209 26.30 22.71 -19.79
C ILE A 209 26.78 23.59 -18.64
N LEU A 210 27.81 23.13 -17.92
CA LEU A 210 28.34 23.80 -16.74
C LEU A 210 28.87 25.22 -16.98
N ASN A 211 29.30 25.54 -18.20
CA ASN A 211 29.80 26.85 -18.61
C ASN A 211 28.82 27.54 -19.56
N ASP A 212 27.63 27.87 -19.06
CA ASP A 212 26.58 28.59 -19.80
C ASP A 212 26.38 30.03 -19.26
N PRO A 213 27.30 30.97 -19.55
CA PRO A 213 27.25 32.32 -18.99
C PRO A 213 26.07 33.17 -19.48
N GLU A 214 25.43 32.78 -20.60
CA GLU A 214 24.29 33.49 -21.19
C GLU A 214 22.94 32.81 -20.86
N GLY A 215 22.95 31.68 -20.15
CA GLY A 215 21.73 30.92 -19.82
C GLY A 215 21.03 30.36 -21.07
N ALA A 216 21.78 30.05 -22.13
CA ALA A 216 21.23 29.55 -23.38
C ALA A 216 20.78 28.08 -23.32
N TYR A 217 21.11 27.38 -22.23
CA TYR A 217 20.84 25.96 -22.01
C TYR A 217 20.20 25.69 -20.64
N THR A 218 19.68 26.72 -19.98
CA THR A 218 19.07 26.57 -18.64
C THR A 218 17.70 25.87 -18.67
N ASP A 219 17.09 25.77 -19.85
CA ASP A 219 15.83 25.09 -20.16
C ASP A 219 16.03 23.83 -21.03
N LYS A 220 17.28 23.38 -21.17
CA LYS A 220 17.66 22.23 -21.97
C LYS A 220 18.16 21.12 -21.06
N TYR A 221 17.59 19.94 -21.26
CA TYR A 221 17.86 18.75 -20.46
C TYR A 221 18.55 17.71 -21.33
N ASP A 222 19.44 16.95 -20.71
CA ASP A 222 20.07 15.78 -21.29
C ASP A 222 19.32 14.56 -20.75
N PHE A 223 18.63 13.86 -21.65
CA PHE A 223 17.69 12.81 -21.30
C PHE A 223 18.36 11.44 -21.37
N LEU A 224 18.29 10.69 -20.28
CA LEU A 224 18.53 9.25 -20.29
C LEU A 224 17.39 8.58 -21.06
N ASP A 225 17.77 7.91 -22.15
CA ASP A 225 16.87 7.21 -23.07
C ASP A 225 16.88 5.70 -22.79
N GLU A 226 18.07 5.13 -22.60
CA GLU A 226 18.20 3.71 -22.33
C GLU A 226 19.32 3.45 -21.34
N ILE A 227 19.13 2.43 -20.49
CA ILE A 227 20.17 1.90 -19.62
C ILE A 227 20.16 0.37 -19.62
N THR A 228 21.33 -0.20 -19.86
CA THR A 228 21.59 -1.64 -19.77
C THR A 228 22.71 -1.90 -18.78
N ILE A 229 22.46 -2.77 -17.81
CA ILE A 229 23.47 -3.31 -16.89
C ILE A 229 23.76 -4.76 -17.30
N THR A 230 25.03 -5.07 -17.56
CA THR A 230 25.49 -6.43 -17.82
C THR A 230 26.53 -6.89 -16.81
N GLN A 231 26.55 -8.18 -16.52
CA GLN A 231 27.55 -8.80 -15.67
C GLN A 231 28.05 -10.11 -16.29
N ASN A 232 29.35 -10.37 -16.14
CA ASN A 232 29.94 -11.62 -16.61
C ASN A 232 29.60 -12.75 -15.63
N LEU A 233 28.87 -13.76 -16.09
CA LEU A 233 28.45 -14.89 -15.27
C LEU A 233 29.09 -16.18 -15.76
N LYS A 234 29.29 -17.12 -14.84
CA LYS A 234 29.64 -18.52 -15.14
C LYS A 234 28.45 -19.44 -14.87
N PRO A 235 28.42 -20.66 -15.46
CA PRO A 235 27.36 -21.61 -15.20
C PRO A 235 27.15 -21.87 -13.70
N GLY A 236 25.91 -21.75 -13.24
CA GLY A 236 25.53 -21.92 -11.84
C GLY A 236 25.52 -20.64 -11.00
N ASP A 237 25.97 -19.51 -11.54
CA ASP A 237 25.74 -18.21 -10.89
C ASP A 237 24.25 -17.87 -10.90
N GLN A 238 23.79 -17.29 -9.80
CA GLN A 238 22.40 -16.86 -9.63
C GLN A 238 22.20 -15.48 -10.24
N ILE A 239 21.04 -15.28 -10.86
CA ILE A 239 20.56 -14.00 -11.38
C ILE A 239 19.26 -13.70 -10.63
N LEU A 240 19.16 -12.51 -10.04
CA LEU A 240 17.99 -12.05 -9.31
C LEU A 240 17.40 -10.85 -10.03
N ARG A 241 16.31 -11.05 -10.77
CA ARG A 241 15.57 -9.95 -11.39
C ARG A 241 14.57 -9.41 -10.37
N LEU A 242 14.64 -8.12 -10.05
CA LEU A 242 13.71 -7.50 -9.11
C LEU A 242 12.27 -7.51 -9.67
N VAL A 243 11.31 -7.85 -8.80
CA VAL A 243 9.88 -7.97 -9.13
C VAL A 243 9.02 -7.11 -8.22
N ALA A 244 9.44 -6.89 -6.97
CA ALA A 244 8.77 -5.98 -6.05
C ALA A 244 9.73 -5.56 -4.93
N THR A 245 9.46 -4.39 -4.36
CA THR A 245 10.11 -3.89 -3.15
C THR A 245 9.05 -3.45 -2.15
N ALA A 246 9.41 -3.44 -0.88
CA ALA A 246 8.54 -2.90 0.16
C ALA A 246 9.33 -2.55 1.40
N GLU A 247 8.80 -1.60 2.17
CA GLU A 247 9.19 -1.38 3.55
C GLU A 247 8.03 -1.64 4.52
N THR A 248 8.37 -2.07 5.74
CA THR A 248 7.38 -2.28 6.80
C THR A 248 8.01 -2.27 8.19
N GLY A 249 7.28 -1.78 9.18
CA GLY A 249 7.62 -1.94 10.61
C GLY A 249 7.25 -3.32 11.17
N ASN A 250 6.53 -4.14 10.40
CA ASN A 250 6.07 -5.46 10.81
C ASN A 250 7.09 -6.55 10.50
N THR A 251 6.80 -7.78 10.94
CA THR A 251 7.62 -8.97 10.65
C THR A 251 7.09 -9.80 9.49
N SER A 252 6.20 -9.20 8.70
CA SER A 252 5.63 -9.76 7.50
C SER A 252 5.22 -8.64 6.54
N LYS A 253 5.19 -8.97 5.24
CA LYS A 253 4.73 -8.09 4.17
C LYS A 253 3.95 -8.90 3.14
N SER A 254 2.73 -8.47 2.83
CA SER A 254 1.92 -9.09 1.79
C SER A 254 2.19 -8.42 0.45
N PHE A 255 2.47 -9.24 -0.56
CA PHE A 255 2.54 -8.85 -1.97
C PHE A 255 1.37 -9.52 -2.67
N LEU A 256 0.22 -8.83 -2.71
CA LEU A 256 -1.05 -9.39 -3.19
C LEU A 256 -1.12 -9.43 -4.72
N THR A 257 -0.49 -8.46 -5.34
CA THR A 257 -0.24 -8.34 -6.78
C THR A 257 1.25 -8.12 -7.00
N LEU A 258 1.73 -8.58 -8.15
CA LEU A 258 3.15 -8.52 -8.51
C LEU A 258 3.25 -8.15 -10.00
N PRO A 259 2.97 -6.89 -10.36
CA PRO A 259 2.80 -6.48 -11.77
C PRO A 259 4.06 -6.74 -12.61
N TYR A 260 5.25 -6.59 -12.01
CA TYR A 260 6.53 -6.82 -12.68
C TYR A 260 6.97 -8.30 -12.71
N ARG A 261 6.12 -9.26 -12.32
CA ARG A 261 6.50 -10.68 -12.35
C ARG A 261 6.49 -11.28 -13.74
N TYR A 262 5.76 -10.68 -14.69
CA TYR A 262 5.64 -11.14 -16.08
C TYR A 262 5.35 -12.64 -16.21
N GLY A 263 4.44 -13.14 -15.38
CA GLY A 263 4.05 -14.55 -15.33
C GLY A 263 4.98 -15.48 -14.56
N ALA A 264 6.08 -14.98 -13.98
CA ALA A 264 6.94 -15.78 -13.11
C ALA A 264 6.13 -16.33 -11.93
N THR A 265 6.30 -17.62 -11.66
CA THR A 265 5.66 -18.34 -10.54
C THR A 265 6.67 -18.79 -9.49
N ASN A 266 7.94 -18.95 -9.86
CA ASN A 266 9.01 -19.22 -8.91
C ASN A 266 9.68 -17.90 -8.56
N LEU A 267 9.51 -17.48 -7.32
CA LEU A 267 10.05 -16.23 -6.80
C LEU A 267 10.92 -16.52 -5.57
N ALA A 268 11.66 -15.51 -5.13
CA ALA A 268 12.34 -15.54 -3.86
C ALA A 268 12.29 -14.14 -3.23
N TYR A 269 12.47 -14.07 -1.91
CA TYR A 269 12.62 -12.80 -1.23
C TYR A 269 13.69 -12.87 -0.15
N ASP A 270 14.27 -11.72 0.17
CA ASP A 270 15.09 -11.50 1.34
C ASP A 270 14.71 -10.21 2.05
N VAL A 271 15.28 -10.04 3.24
CA VAL A 271 14.87 -9.00 4.18
C VAL A 271 16.11 -8.40 4.84
N GLN A 272 16.16 -7.08 4.87
CA GLN A 272 17.10 -6.29 5.65
C GLN A 272 16.39 -5.66 6.84
N ALA A 273 17.02 -5.63 8.01
CA ALA A 273 16.55 -4.90 9.18
C ALA A 273 17.23 -3.53 9.26
N ASN A 274 16.45 -2.51 9.57
CA ASN A 274 16.89 -1.13 9.64
C ASN A 274 16.60 -0.56 11.02
N LYS A 275 17.55 0.20 11.56
CA LYS A 275 17.41 0.94 12.81
C LYS A 275 17.67 2.41 12.53
N VAL A 276 16.71 3.27 12.81
CA VAL A 276 16.87 4.71 12.71
C VAL A 276 17.32 5.24 14.07
N THR A 277 18.18 6.25 14.07
CA THR A 277 18.63 6.93 15.29
C THR A 277 18.68 8.42 15.01
N PHE A 278 17.80 9.16 15.65
CA PHE A 278 17.74 10.62 15.54
C PHE A 278 18.87 11.29 16.37
N GLY A 279 19.36 12.41 15.85
CA GLY A 279 20.46 13.19 16.42
C GLY A 279 20.18 13.65 17.86
N PRO A 280 21.16 13.55 18.78
CA PRO A 280 20.93 13.87 20.19
C PRO A 280 20.81 15.36 20.49
N ASP A 281 21.28 16.22 19.57
CA ASP A 281 21.39 17.66 19.79
C ASP A 281 20.11 18.43 19.36
N TYR A 282 19.28 17.83 18.49
CA TYR A 282 18.01 18.39 18.03
C TYR A 282 16.96 17.29 17.81
N PRO A 283 16.26 16.84 18.86
CA PRO A 283 15.19 15.84 18.72
C PRO A 283 13.98 16.32 17.88
N GLU A 284 13.96 17.59 17.48
CA GLU A 284 12.95 18.20 16.60
C GLU A 284 13.44 18.38 15.16
N ASP A 285 14.73 18.14 14.88
CA ASP A 285 15.28 18.18 13.52
C ASP A 285 15.19 16.79 12.90
N TRP A 286 14.03 16.50 12.31
CA TRP A 286 13.72 15.19 11.72
C TRP A 286 14.60 14.81 10.52
N TYR A 287 15.48 15.73 10.07
CA TYR A 287 16.46 15.48 9.03
C TYR A 287 17.83 15.02 9.56
N ASP A 288 18.08 15.12 10.87
CA ASP A 288 19.31 14.62 11.49
C ASP A 288 19.09 13.20 12.03
N TYR A 289 19.22 12.20 11.16
CA TYR A 289 19.13 10.79 11.52
C TYR A 289 20.26 9.96 10.92
N GLU A 290 20.72 8.95 11.68
CA GLU A 290 21.54 7.86 11.17
C GLU A 290 20.68 6.61 10.99
N VAL A 291 20.88 5.89 9.89
CA VAL A 291 20.32 4.54 9.73
C VAL A 291 21.43 3.51 9.79
N GLU A 292 21.23 2.52 10.63
CA GLU A 292 22.06 1.33 10.72
C GLU A 292 21.31 0.17 10.08
N TYR A 293 21.97 -0.54 9.17
CA TYR A 293 21.37 -1.65 8.42
C TYR A 293 22.03 -2.97 8.79
N SER A 294 21.25 -4.04 8.81
CA SER A 294 21.79 -5.40 8.81
C SER A 294 22.26 -5.79 7.40
N PRO A 295 23.04 -6.87 7.25
CA PRO A 295 23.04 -7.63 6.01
C PRO A 295 21.63 -8.14 5.67
N TYR A 296 21.35 -8.37 4.39
CA TYR A 296 20.15 -9.08 3.94
C TYR A 296 20.15 -10.53 4.44
N SER A 297 18.96 -11.08 4.67
CA SER A 297 18.75 -12.48 5.00
C SER A 297 19.19 -13.41 3.86
N SER A 298 19.21 -14.72 4.12
CA SER A 298 19.21 -15.67 3.01
C SER A 298 17.88 -15.59 2.25
N LEU A 299 17.91 -15.86 0.95
CA LEU A 299 16.71 -15.95 0.11
C LEU A 299 15.78 -17.05 0.64
N GLU A 300 14.51 -16.70 0.81
CA GLU A 300 13.40 -17.64 0.95
C GLU A 300 12.69 -17.80 -0.39
N TYR A 301 12.53 -19.04 -0.83
CA TYR A 301 11.92 -19.34 -2.12
C TYR A 301 10.43 -19.60 -1.97
N VAL A 302 9.64 -19.07 -2.91
CA VAL A 302 8.20 -19.24 -2.95
C VAL A 302 7.77 -19.62 -4.37
N THR A 303 6.88 -20.60 -4.48
CA THR A 303 6.24 -20.96 -5.75
C THR A 303 4.77 -20.60 -5.65
N LEU A 304 4.32 -19.65 -6.47
CA LEU A 304 2.91 -19.26 -6.61
C LEU A 304 2.07 -20.46 -7.07
N LEU A 305 0.79 -20.46 -6.69
CA LEU A 305 -0.15 -21.49 -7.12
C LEU A 305 -0.47 -21.36 -8.61
N ASP A 306 -0.83 -22.47 -9.25
CA ASP A 306 -1.27 -22.45 -10.65
C ASP A 306 -2.56 -21.61 -10.79
N GLY A 307 -2.48 -20.49 -11.50
CA GLY A 307 -3.61 -19.69 -11.98
C GLY A 307 -3.70 -19.70 -13.51
N GLU A 308 -4.78 -19.19 -14.09
CA GLU A 308 -4.79 -18.93 -15.54
C GLU A 308 -3.71 -17.88 -15.85
N ASN A 309 -2.77 -18.20 -16.75
CA ASN A 309 -1.66 -17.33 -17.13
C ASN A 309 -2.15 -15.90 -17.46
N PRO A 310 -1.57 -14.86 -16.85
CA PRO A 310 -1.66 -13.51 -17.39
C PRO A 310 -1.12 -13.49 -18.82
N LYS A 311 -1.77 -12.71 -19.69
CA LYS A 311 -1.45 -12.63 -21.12
C LYS A 311 -0.03 -12.09 -21.35
N ASP A 312 0.60 -12.64 -22.37
CA ASP A 312 1.84 -12.21 -23.02
C ASP A 312 1.83 -10.68 -23.31
N PRO A 313 2.84 -9.91 -22.87
CA PRO A 313 2.86 -8.45 -22.96
C PRO A 313 3.07 -7.87 -24.36
N ASP A 314 3.25 -8.69 -25.41
CA ASP A 314 3.49 -8.20 -26.78
C ASP A 314 2.24 -7.69 -27.54
N GLN A 315 1.15 -7.33 -26.86
CA GLN A 315 0.03 -6.61 -27.47
C GLN A 315 -0.52 -5.49 -26.56
N PRO A 316 -0.53 -4.23 -27.03
CA PRO A 316 -1.06 -3.12 -26.25
C PRO A 316 -2.55 -3.32 -26.02
N GLY A 317 -2.94 -3.33 -24.75
CA GLY A 317 -4.33 -3.21 -24.34
C GLY A 317 -4.90 -1.93 -24.93
N THR A 318 -5.85 -2.08 -25.84
CA THR A 318 -6.71 -0.97 -26.23
C THR A 318 -7.43 -0.50 -24.97
N GLY A 319 -7.24 0.77 -24.61
CA GLY A 319 -7.84 1.40 -23.44
C GLY A 319 -9.25 0.92 -23.16
N VAL A 320 -9.38 0.28 -22.02
CA VAL A 320 -10.61 0.20 -21.25
C VAL A 320 -10.16 0.58 -19.84
N ASP A 321 -10.79 1.60 -19.29
CA ASP A 321 -10.62 2.05 -17.90
C ASP A 321 -10.71 0.83 -16.97
N ASP A 322 -9.57 0.40 -16.42
CA ASP A 322 -9.51 -0.55 -15.30
C ASP A 322 -9.19 0.25 -14.03
N ASP A 323 -10.04 1.24 -13.74
CA ASP A 323 -10.21 1.74 -12.38
C ASP A 323 -10.99 0.68 -11.59
N ASP A 324 -10.46 0.29 -10.44
CA ASP A 324 -11.15 -0.36 -9.32
C ASP A 324 -11.32 -1.88 -9.43
N ASP A 325 -10.50 -2.62 -8.66
CA ASP A 325 -10.94 -3.70 -7.76
C ASP A 325 -9.69 -4.46 -7.22
N THR A 326 -9.04 -3.93 -6.16
CA THR A 326 -8.10 -4.73 -5.37
C THR A 326 -8.88 -5.71 -4.47
N PHE A 327 -8.66 -7.01 -4.72
CA PHE A 327 -9.43 -8.10 -4.14
C PHE A 327 -9.30 -8.17 -2.59
N PRO A 328 -10.39 -8.54 -1.90
CA PRO A 328 -10.38 -8.71 -0.45
C PRO A 328 -9.48 -9.87 0.03
N VAL A 329 -8.71 -9.64 1.09
CA VAL A 329 -7.81 -10.64 1.70
C VAL A 329 -8.41 -11.14 3.01
N ALA A 330 -8.67 -12.44 3.11
CA ALA A 330 -9.02 -13.07 4.37
C ALA A 330 -7.74 -13.60 5.05
N ASP A 331 -7.29 -12.95 6.12
CA ASP A 331 -6.21 -13.42 7.01
C ASP A 331 -6.83 -13.94 8.31
N GLY A 332 -6.76 -15.26 8.52
CA GLY A 332 -7.30 -15.90 9.71
C GLY A 332 -8.79 -15.60 9.95
N ASN A 333 -9.05 -14.70 10.91
CA ASN A 333 -10.38 -14.29 11.35
C ASN A 333 -10.73 -12.84 10.95
N LYS A 334 -10.01 -12.28 9.98
CA LYS A 334 -10.19 -10.92 9.46
C LYS A 334 -10.31 -10.95 7.94
N LEU A 335 -11.17 -10.11 7.39
CA LEU A 335 -11.28 -9.82 5.96
C LEU A 335 -10.95 -8.34 5.76
N TYR A 336 -9.97 -8.05 4.91
CA TYR A 336 -9.63 -6.69 4.49
C TYR A 336 -10.27 -6.40 3.14
N VAL A 337 -10.90 -5.23 3.01
CA VAL A 337 -11.61 -4.77 1.81
C VAL A 337 -10.99 -3.45 1.35
N GLY A 338 -10.64 -3.37 0.07
CA GLY A 338 -9.75 -2.34 -0.48
C GLY A 338 -8.32 -2.47 0.05
N ASN A 339 -7.48 -1.45 -0.16
CA ASN A 339 -6.09 -1.42 0.29
C ASN A 339 -5.95 -1.20 1.81
N TYR A 340 -6.84 -1.75 2.65
CA TYR A 340 -6.90 -1.46 4.10
C TYR A 340 -5.56 -1.65 4.84
N LEU A 341 -4.77 -2.66 4.48
CA LEU A 341 -3.50 -2.91 5.18
C LEU A 341 -2.51 -1.78 4.90
N GLU A 342 -2.46 -1.32 3.66
CA GLU A 342 -1.51 -0.33 3.14
C GLU A 342 -2.23 0.62 2.19
N PRO A 343 -3.10 1.48 2.72
CA PRO A 343 -3.90 2.36 1.88
C PRO A 343 -2.98 3.39 1.23
N THR A 344 -3.19 3.63 -0.07
CA THR A 344 -2.61 4.77 -0.76
C THR A 344 -3.32 6.05 -0.31
N THR A 345 -2.73 7.19 -0.60
CA THR A 345 -3.39 8.50 -0.43
C THR A 345 -4.76 8.50 -1.12
N GLN A 346 -4.90 7.99 -2.34
CA GLN A 346 -6.22 7.90 -3.00
C GLN A 346 -7.26 7.03 -2.24
N ASP A 347 -6.81 6.02 -1.50
CA ASP A 347 -7.69 5.15 -0.72
C ASP A 347 -8.28 5.83 0.53
N ILE A 348 -7.53 6.75 1.15
CA ILE A 348 -7.84 7.31 2.48
C ILE A 348 -7.82 8.85 2.57
N GLU A 349 -7.32 9.53 1.54
CA GLU A 349 -6.98 10.95 1.45
C GLU A 349 -7.56 11.53 0.13
N GLU A 350 -8.81 11.98 0.14
CA GLU A 350 -9.32 12.80 -0.95
C GLU A 350 -9.86 14.13 -0.41
N GLY A 351 -8.94 15.10 -0.34
CA GLY A 351 -9.18 16.53 -0.26
C GLY A 351 -10.09 17.06 0.86
N THR A 352 -10.52 18.31 0.69
CA THR A 352 -11.43 18.96 1.65
C THR A 352 -12.72 18.15 1.76
N TRP A 353 -13.20 17.94 2.99
CA TRP A 353 -14.44 17.24 3.37
C TRP A 353 -14.33 15.77 3.81
N TRP A 354 -13.14 15.18 3.92
CA TRP A 354 -12.97 13.83 4.50
C TRP A 354 -13.86 12.78 3.83
N ILE A 355 -13.97 12.89 2.51
CA ILE A 355 -14.89 12.08 1.72
C ILE A 355 -14.62 10.61 2.00
N ARG A 356 -13.35 10.24 2.19
CA ARG A 356 -12.85 8.88 2.40
C ARG A 356 -13.21 8.25 3.76
N ALA A 357 -13.61 9.05 4.76
CA ALA A 357 -13.98 8.57 6.09
C ALA A 357 -15.45 8.11 6.15
N PRO A 358 -15.78 7.06 6.92
CA PRO A 358 -17.17 6.63 7.11
C PRO A 358 -18.03 7.64 7.88
N TYR A 359 -17.41 8.67 8.47
CA TYR A 359 -18.04 9.79 9.16
C TYR A 359 -17.42 11.12 8.69
N GLN A 360 -18.23 12.17 8.62
CA GLN A 360 -17.86 13.52 8.22
C GLN A 360 -17.53 14.38 9.43
N TRP A 361 -16.31 14.90 9.50
CA TRP A 361 -15.82 15.61 10.68
C TRP A 361 -16.00 17.13 10.66
N TYR A 362 -16.33 17.72 9.50
CA TYR A 362 -16.61 19.16 9.37
C TYR A 362 -17.97 19.59 9.93
N THR A 363 -18.85 18.64 10.24
CA THR A 363 -20.21 18.94 10.68
C THR A 363 -20.52 18.27 12.01
N ARG A 364 -21.38 18.91 12.81
CA ARG A 364 -21.83 18.33 14.08
C ARG A 364 -22.52 16.97 13.93
N TYR A 365 -23.40 16.83 12.94
CA TYR A 365 -24.12 15.60 12.66
C TYR A 365 -23.66 15.05 11.31
N SER A 366 -23.22 13.80 11.30
CA SER A 366 -22.79 13.10 10.09
C SER A 366 -23.55 11.80 9.91
N ALA A 367 -23.73 11.38 8.67
CA ALA A 367 -24.11 10.01 8.35
C ALA A 367 -23.57 9.52 7.01
N SER A 368 -23.42 8.22 6.89
CA SER A 368 -23.18 7.54 5.63
C SER A 368 -23.92 6.21 5.57
N GLN A 369 -24.21 5.77 4.34
CA GLN A 369 -24.51 4.39 4.04
C GLN A 369 -23.55 3.86 2.99
N ILE A 370 -22.99 2.70 3.25
CA ILE A 370 -21.94 2.09 2.45
C ILE A 370 -22.37 0.67 2.10
N ILE A 371 -22.35 0.33 0.80
CA ILE A 371 -22.63 -1.01 0.29
C ILE A 371 -21.29 -1.69 0.00
N TYR A 372 -20.95 -2.67 0.82
CA TYR A 372 -19.92 -3.64 0.48
C TYR A 372 -20.57 -4.79 -0.26
N THR A 373 -20.32 -4.88 -1.56
CA THR A 373 -20.94 -5.91 -2.40
C THR A 373 -20.45 -7.30 -2.02
N ALA A 374 -21.21 -8.34 -2.37
CA ALA A 374 -20.76 -9.73 -2.17
C ALA A 374 -19.40 -10.03 -2.81
N GLU A 375 -19.06 -9.30 -3.88
CA GLU A 375 -17.77 -9.34 -4.57
C GLU A 375 -16.64 -8.78 -3.68
N MET A 376 -16.84 -7.58 -3.14
CA MET A 376 -15.93 -6.95 -2.16
C MET A 376 -15.77 -7.77 -0.87
N LEU A 377 -16.72 -8.66 -0.58
CA LEU A 377 -16.72 -9.52 0.60
C LEU A 377 -16.24 -10.95 0.31
N LYS A 378 -15.62 -11.19 -0.86
CA LYS A 378 -15.00 -12.46 -1.24
C LYS A 378 -13.93 -12.88 -0.20
N GLY A 379 -14.31 -13.79 0.69
CA GLY A 379 -13.42 -14.22 1.79
C GLY A 379 -14.22 -14.54 3.04
N LEU A 380 -15.38 -13.91 3.21
CA LEU A 380 -16.43 -14.35 4.11
C LEU A 380 -17.22 -15.53 3.50
N LYS A 381 -17.70 -16.41 4.35
CA LYS A 381 -18.56 -17.54 4.01
C LYS A 381 -19.90 -17.36 4.71
N ALA A 382 -20.99 -17.76 4.04
CA ALA A 382 -22.30 -17.77 4.67
C ALA A 382 -22.24 -18.55 6.00
N GLY A 383 -22.65 -17.90 7.09
CA GLY A 383 -22.56 -18.41 8.45
C GLY A 383 -21.38 -17.88 9.27
N ASP A 384 -20.41 -17.18 8.67
CA ASP A 384 -19.39 -16.45 9.43
C ASP A 384 -20.05 -15.38 10.30
N LEU A 385 -19.58 -15.27 11.54
CA LEU A 385 -20.12 -14.33 12.52
C LEU A 385 -19.22 -13.10 12.62
N ILE A 386 -19.57 -12.02 11.95
CA ILE A 386 -18.84 -10.74 11.98
C ILE A 386 -19.07 -10.09 13.34
N THR A 387 -17.99 -9.72 14.01
CA THR A 387 -18.00 -9.17 15.39
C THR A 387 -17.46 -7.76 15.50
N GLU A 388 -16.71 -7.29 14.52
CA GLU A 388 -16.10 -5.95 14.53
C GLU A 388 -15.88 -5.49 13.09
N ILE A 389 -16.05 -4.19 12.87
CA ILE A 389 -15.72 -3.53 11.62
C ILE A 389 -14.77 -2.38 11.94
N ALA A 390 -13.70 -2.25 11.18
CA ALA A 390 -12.76 -1.15 11.31
C ALA A 390 -12.53 -0.45 9.97
N PHE A 391 -12.17 0.83 10.01
CA PHE A 391 -11.93 1.69 8.85
C PHE A 391 -10.62 2.45 9.04
N LYS A 392 -9.92 2.75 7.95
CA LYS A 392 -8.81 3.70 7.94
C LYS A 392 -9.19 4.96 7.16
N TYR A 393 -8.69 6.10 7.60
CA TYR A 393 -8.83 7.40 6.94
C TYR A 393 -7.63 8.28 7.29
N GLU A 394 -7.33 9.32 6.50
CA GLU A 394 -6.24 10.25 6.79
C GLU A 394 -6.73 11.63 7.22
N ASP A 395 -6.06 12.24 8.21
CA ASP A 395 -6.25 13.64 8.61
C ASP A 395 -5.39 14.64 7.86
N GLN A 396 -5.99 15.39 6.93
CA GLN A 396 -5.35 16.52 6.25
C GLN A 396 -5.37 17.83 7.07
N GLY A 397 -4.91 17.78 8.32
CA GLY A 397 -4.54 18.97 9.08
C GLY A 397 -5.71 19.72 9.72
N ALA A 398 -6.77 19.03 10.11
CA ALA A 398 -7.70 19.60 11.08
C ALA A 398 -7.04 19.63 12.45
N PHE A 399 -6.43 20.76 12.83
CA PHE A 399 -5.87 20.97 14.17
C PHE A 399 -6.98 21.07 15.23
N ALA A 400 -7.67 19.96 15.50
CA ALA A 400 -8.85 19.92 16.34
C ALA A 400 -8.86 18.70 17.25
N HIS A 401 -9.26 18.92 18.50
CA HIS A 401 -9.71 17.83 19.36
C HIS A 401 -11.12 17.41 18.92
N LEU A 402 -11.23 16.18 18.39
CA LEU A 402 -12.52 15.60 18.03
C LEU A 402 -12.99 14.66 19.15
N SER A 403 -14.18 14.93 19.66
CA SER A 403 -14.95 13.98 20.46
C SER A 403 -16.25 13.68 19.74
N ALA A 404 -16.60 12.41 19.54
CA ALA A 404 -17.84 12.04 18.84
C ALA A 404 -18.45 10.74 19.35
N ASP A 405 -19.78 10.68 19.34
CA ASP A 405 -20.52 9.43 19.50
C ASP A 405 -20.69 8.79 18.12
N LEU A 406 -19.96 7.70 17.85
CA LEU A 406 -20.04 6.96 16.59
C LEU A 406 -21.05 5.82 16.71
N ARG A 407 -21.95 5.72 15.73
CA ARG A 407 -22.96 4.67 15.64
C ARG A 407 -22.86 3.94 14.32
N LEU A 408 -22.91 2.61 14.40
CA LEU A 408 -22.89 1.73 13.22
C LEU A 408 -23.91 0.60 13.32
N VAL A 409 -24.68 0.41 12.25
CA VAL A 409 -25.52 -0.77 12.01
C VAL A 409 -24.98 -1.51 10.79
N ALA A 410 -24.75 -2.82 10.92
CA ALA A 410 -24.37 -3.70 9.82
C ALA A 410 -25.51 -4.68 9.52
N GLN A 411 -25.93 -4.78 8.27
CA GLN A 411 -27.01 -5.68 7.84
C GLN A 411 -26.71 -6.33 6.49
N ASN A 412 -27.08 -7.61 6.32
CA ASN A 412 -27.07 -8.22 5.00
C ASN A 412 -28.12 -7.55 4.11
N SER A 413 -27.85 -7.46 2.82
CA SER A 413 -28.70 -6.81 1.84
C SER A 413 -28.58 -7.46 0.47
N ASP A 414 -29.67 -7.41 -0.30
CA ASP A 414 -29.66 -7.73 -1.73
C ASP A 414 -29.18 -6.55 -2.59
N ALA A 415 -29.00 -5.36 -2.00
CA ALA A 415 -28.53 -4.19 -2.73
C ALA A 415 -27.07 -4.35 -3.17
N THR A 416 -26.80 -4.10 -4.43
CA THR A 416 -25.44 -4.04 -4.99
C THR A 416 -25.03 -2.61 -5.34
N GLN A 417 -25.98 -1.68 -5.28
CA GLN A 417 -25.84 -0.24 -5.48
C GLN A 417 -27.10 0.46 -4.90
N PHE A 418 -27.07 1.77 -4.79
CA PHE A 418 -28.18 2.65 -4.47
C PHE A 418 -28.89 3.05 -5.76
N ASP A 419 -30.17 2.72 -5.84
CA ASP A 419 -30.99 3.05 -7.00
C ASP A 419 -31.69 4.40 -6.80
N PRO A 420 -31.65 5.31 -7.79
CA PRO A 420 -32.37 6.56 -7.71
C PRO A 420 -33.88 6.32 -7.82
N LYS A 421 -34.69 7.22 -7.24
CA LYS A 421 -36.13 7.20 -7.48
C LYS A 421 -36.40 7.45 -8.97
N PRO A 422 -37.36 6.73 -9.61
CA PRO A 422 -37.69 6.92 -11.01
C PRO A 422 -37.91 8.39 -11.36
N ASP A 423 -37.34 8.83 -12.48
CA ASP A 423 -37.44 10.19 -13.01
C ASP A 423 -36.87 11.29 -12.09
N THR A 424 -35.95 10.96 -11.17
CA THR A 424 -35.26 11.93 -10.31
C THR A 424 -33.77 11.62 -10.15
N ASN A 425 -32.96 12.62 -9.80
CA ASN A 425 -31.57 12.44 -9.35
C ASN A 425 -31.49 12.32 -7.82
N LYS A 426 -32.44 11.58 -7.22
CA LYS A 426 -32.55 11.46 -5.77
C LYS A 426 -32.46 10.02 -5.31
N TYR A 427 -31.52 9.75 -4.42
CA TYR A 427 -31.28 8.42 -3.86
C TYR A 427 -31.89 8.31 -2.46
N PRO A 428 -32.73 7.29 -2.20
CA PRO A 428 -33.25 7.02 -0.86
C PRO A 428 -32.20 6.30 0.00
N TRP A 429 -32.25 6.54 1.30
CA TRP A 429 -31.56 5.72 2.28
C TRP A 429 -32.19 4.31 2.34
N ILE A 430 -31.36 3.29 2.50
CA ILE A 430 -31.79 1.92 2.78
C ILE A 430 -32.32 1.85 4.22
N GLU A 431 -33.39 1.11 4.43
CA GLU A 431 -33.98 0.96 5.76
C GLU A 431 -33.05 0.24 6.72
N TYR A 432 -32.92 0.78 7.94
CA TYR A 432 -32.11 0.22 9.01
C TYR A 432 -32.84 0.33 10.35
N ASN A 433 -32.46 -0.50 11.31
CA ASN A 433 -32.99 -0.45 12.67
C ASN A 433 -31.96 0.18 13.62
N SER A 434 -32.19 1.43 14.02
CA SER A 434 -31.28 2.15 14.92
C SER A 434 -31.15 1.50 16.31
N ALA A 435 -32.07 0.63 16.72
CA ALA A 435 -31.96 -0.12 17.97
C ALA A 435 -30.83 -1.18 17.95
N ASP A 436 -30.38 -1.59 16.76
CA ASP A 436 -29.30 -2.56 16.57
C ASP A 436 -27.91 -1.88 16.50
N ALA A 437 -27.86 -0.57 16.70
CA ALA A 437 -26.64 0.22 16.58
C ALA A 437 -25.59 -0.15 17.62
N SER A 438 -24.37 -0.29 17.14
CA SER A 438 -23.17 -0.30 17.98
C SER A 438 -22.78 1.14 18.27
N LEU A 439 -22.48 1.47 19.53
CA LEU A 439 -22.09 2.80 19.96
C LEU A 439 -20.64 2.76 20.46
N VAL A 440 -19.81 3.65 19.92
CA VAL A 440 -18.42 3.87 20.36
C VAL A 440 -18.24 5.35 20.63
N GLU A 441 -17.77 5.69 21.83
CA GLU A 441 -17.26 7.02 22.14
C GLU A 441 -15.86 7.12 21.50
N TYR A 442 -15.69 8.08 20.59
CA TYR A 442 -14.46 8.27 19.84
C TYR A 442 -13.83 9.61 20.26
N GLU A 443 -12.56 9.54 20.67
CA GLU A 443 -11.72 10.70 20.89
C GLU A 443 -10.50 10.58 20.00
N ALA A 444 -10.25 11.59 19.18
CA ALA A 444 -9.06 11.69 18.36
C ALA A 444 -8.46 13.09 18.51
N PHE A 445 -7.14 13.14 18.59
CA PHE A 445 -6.41 14.39 18.43
C PHE A 445 -5.86 14.42 17.02
N LEU A 446 -6.54 15.17 16.17
CA LEU A 446 -6.23 15.27 14.76
C LEU A 446 -5.02 16.21 14.62
N TYR A 447 -3.82 15.63 14.43
CA TYR A 447 -2.56 16.36 14.31
C TYR A 447 -1.82 15.92 13.04
N SER A 448 -2.08 16.64 11.95
CA SER A 448 -1.35 16.65 10.67
C SER A 448 -0.90 15.29 10.09
N MET A 449 -1.61 14.85 9.04
CA MET A 449 -1.21 13.81 8.09
C MET A 449 -0.96 12.43 8.73
N GLU A 450 -1.73 12.10 9.75
CA GLU A 450 -1.73 10.76 10.34
C GLU A 450 -2.89 9.93 9.81
N THR A 451 -2.62 8.65 9.50
CA THR A 451 -3.65 7.66 9.23
C THR A 451 -4.32 7.23 10.54
N GLU A 452 -5.61 7.46 10.64
CA GLU A 452 -6.44 7.09 11.77
C GLU A 452 -7.18 5.78 11.52
N GLU A 453 -7.34 4.95 12.57
CA GLU A 453 -8.12 3.71 12.52
C GLU A 453 -9.34 3.80 13.46
N ILE A 454 -10.54 3.74 12.88
CA ILE A 454 -11.80 3.66 13.65
C ILE A 454 -12.14 2.18 13.80
N VAL A 455 -12.23 1.70 15.04
CA VAL A 455 -12.59 0.30 15.33
C VAL A 455 -13.94 0.25 16.04
N ILE A 456 -14.91 -0.46 15.45
CA ILE A 456 -16.27 -0.55 15.97
C ILE A 456 -16.65 -2.02 16.23
N PRO A 457 -16.61 -2.46 17.50
CA PRO A 457 -17.16 -3.75 17.89
C PRO A 457 -18.67 -3.76 17.68
N LEU A 458 -19.20 -4.81 17.05
CA LEU A 458 -20.63 -4.95 16.82
C LEU A 458 -21.34 -5.36 18.10
N ALA A 459 -22.24 -4.49 18.61
CA ALA A 459 -23.09 -4.78 19.76
C ALA A 459 -23.94 -6.04 19.54
N THR A 460 -24.40 -6.22 18.29
CA THR A 460 -25.01 -7.46 17.81
C THR A 460 -24.17 -7.98 16.63
N PRO A 461 -23.39 -9.06 16.83
CA PRO A 461 -22.62 -9.68 15.74
C PRO A 461 -23.52 -10.08 14.56
N LEU A 462 -23.06 -9.79 13.34
CA LEU A 462 -23.80 -10.07 12.10
C LEU A 462 -23.45 -11.47 11.58
N VAL A 463 -24.44 -12.33 11.39
CA VAL A 463 -24.25 -13.59 10.66
C VAL A 463 -24.29 -13.28 9.16
N TYR A 464 -23.17 -13.44 8.48
CA TYR A 464 -23.08 -13.21 7.04
C TYR A 464 -23.91 -14.23 6.27
N ASP A 465 -24.74 -13.79 5.33
CA ASP A 465 -25.61 -14.68 4.56
C ASP A 465 -25.10 -14.99 3.14
N GLY A 466 -23.94 -14.42 2.76
CA GLY A 466 -23.33 -14.58 1.44
C GLY A 466 -23.71 -13.49 0.43
N LYS A 467 -24.45 -12.45 0.85
CA LYS A 467 -24.85 -11.33 -0.01
C LYS A 467 -24.04 -10.06 0.30
N SER A 468 -24.47 -8.91 -0.17
CA SER A 468 -23.86 -7.64 0.20
C SER A 468 -24.10 -7.31 1.68
N ILE A 469 -23.24 -6.48 2.26
CA ILE A 469 -23.47 -5.85 3.56
C ILE A 469 -23.70 -4.37 3.33
N VAL A 470 -24.76 -3.84 3.93
CA VAL A 470 -24.98 -2.39 4.05
C VAL A 470 -24.57 -1.97 5.45
N LEU A 471 -23.67 -1.00 5.53
CA LEU A 471 -23.36 -0.29 6.76
C LEU A 471 -24.13 1.02 6.79
N THR A 472 -24.76 1.31 7.93
CA THR A 472 -25.32 2.64 8.23
C THR A 472 -24.55 3.23 9.38
N CYS A 473 -23.77 4.27 9.09
CA CYS A 473 -22.89 4.95 10.03
C CYS A 473 -23.45 6.35 10.32
N TRP A 474 -23.49 6.79 11.56
CA TRP A 474 -23.79 8.18 11.89
C TRP A 474 -23.14 8.62 13.18
N SER A 475 -22.87 9.92 13.30
CA SER A 475 -22.23 10.47 14.48
C SER A 475 -22.85 11.78 14.94
N GLU A 476 -22.66 12.06 16.23
CA GLU A 476 -22.77 13.40 16.79
C GLU A 476 -21.41 13.79 17.37
N SER A 477 -20.81 14.82 16.80
CA SER A 477 -19.53 15.38 17.22
C SER A 477 -19.73 16.50 18.25
N PHE A 478 -18.79 16.62 19.20
CA PHE A 478 -18.80 17.55 20.32
C PHE A 478 -17.45 18.26 20.40
N GLY A 479 -17.42 19.58 20.60
CA GLY A 479 -16.18 20.35 20.77
C GLY A 479 -16.30 21.82 20.35
N ASP A 480 -15.39 22.67 20.84
CA ASP A 480 -15.34 24.11 20.55
C ASP A 480 -14.67 24.43 19.18
N GLU A 481 -14.03 23.44 18.55
CA GLU A 481 -13.24 23.56 17.30
C GLU A 481 -13.87 22.86 16.09
N ILE A 482 -15.16 22.51 16.13
CA ILE A 482 -15.86 22.08 14.91
C ILE A 482 -15.78 23.24 13.91
N GLN A 483 -15.09 23.03 12.79
CA GLN A 483 -15.02 24.01 11.71
C GLN A 483 -16.39 24.12 11.04
N SER A 484 -17.30 24.90 11.66
CA SER A 484 -18.66 25.04 11.16
C SER A 484 -18.63 25.75 9.81
N VAL A 485 -18.78 25.00 8.74
CA VAL A 485 -19.15 25.53 7.44
C VAL A 485 -20.67 25.39 7.40
N ALA A 486 -21.38 26.52 7.37
CA ALA A 486 -22.84 26.59 7.46
C ALA A 486 -23.57 25.98 6.22
N SER A 487 -23.29 24.72 5.89
CA SER A 487 -23.71 24.03 4.67
C SER A 487 -24.18 22.61 5.00
N ILE A 488 -25.36 22.26 4.49
CA ILE A 488 -25.80 20.86 4.40
C ILE A 488 -25.05 20.24 3.22
N VAL A 489 -24.36 19.14 3.48
CA VAL A 489 -23.73 18.33 2.43
C VAL A 489 -24.53 17.04 2.30
N ASN A 490 -24.88 16.69 1.07
CA ASN A 490 -25.66 15.50 0.82
C ASN A 490 -25.46 14.97 -0.61
N TYR A 491 -24.79 13.82 -0.75
CA TYR A 491 -24.51 13.24 -2.05
C TYR A 491 -24.38 11.71 -2.10
N CYS A 492 -24.43 11.18 -3.33
CA CYS A 492 -24.10 9.80 -3.69
C CYS A 492 -22.99 9.82 -4.75
N ASP A 493 -21.85 9.18 -4.47
CA ASP A 493 -20.59 9.36 -5.21
C ASP A 493 -20.33 8.25 -6.25
N THR A 494 -20.89 7.05 -6.03
CA THR A 494 -20.62 5.85 -6.87
C THR A 494 -21.79 4.91 -7.02
N ARG A 495 -22.94 5.28 -6.44
CA ARG A 495 -24.03 4.36 -6.08
C ARG A 495 -23.66 3.29 -5.05
N ASN A 496 -22.44 3.22 -4.50
CA ASN A 496 -22.16 2.32 -3.37
C ASN A 496 -21.99 3.06 -2.04
N THR A 497 -21.81 4.39 -2.08
CA THR A 497 -21.74 5.23 -0.88
C THR A 497 -22.70 6.42 -0.98
N GLN A 498 -23.40 6.70 0.12
CA GLN A 498 -24.23 7.89 0.32
C GLN A 498 -23.76 8.60 1.59
N VAL A 499 -23.58 9.92 1.54
CA VAL A 499 -23.02 10.72 2.64
C VAL A 499 -23.91 11.92 2.95
N TYR A 500 -24.00 12.27 4.23
CA TYR A 500 -24.72 13.42 4.75
C TYR A 500 -23.95 14.12 5.88
N GLY A 501 -23.96 15.45 5.90
CA GLY A 501 -23.43 16.27 6.98
C GLY A 501 -24.31 17.50 7.26
N SER A 502 -24.49 17.84 8.54
CA SER A 502 -25.19 19.06 8.96
C SER A 502 -24.83 19.51 10.38
N ASP A 503 -24.80 20.82 10.59
CA ASP A 503 -24.67 21.40 11.94
C ASP A 503 -25.99 21.55 12.70
N THR A 504 -27.13 21.31 12.04
CA THR A 504 -28.45 21.70 12.57
C THR A 504 -29.48 20.57 12.62
N GLN A 505 -29.26 19.48 11.90
CA GLN A 505 -30.23 18.39 11.77
C GLN A 505 -29.53 17.04 11.93
N THR A 506 -30.08 16.21 12.82
CA THR A 506 -29.59 14.84 13.04
C THR A 506 -29.84 13.97 11.81
N PHE A 507 -29.14 12.85 11.73
CA PHE A 507 -29.37 11.87 10.68
C PHE A 507 -30.80 11.33 10.68
N GLU A 508 -31.38 11.03 11.86
CA GLU A 508 -32.75 10.51 11.95
C GLU A 508 -33.76 11.50 11.34
N THR A 509 -33.55 12.80 11.56
CA THR A 509 -34.40 13.85 11.00
C THR A 509 -34.35 13.84 9.47
N ILE A 510 -33.16 13.69 8.88
CA ILE A 510 -33.01 13.70 7.42
C ILE A 510 -33.38 12.37 6.78
N TYR A 511 -33.15 11.24 7.44
CA TYR A 511 -33.60 9.92 7.01
C TYR A 511 -35.11 9.92 6.70
N GLU A 512 -35.92 10.54 7.57
CA GLU A 512 -37.37 10.69 7.36
C GLU A 512 -37.73 11.62 6.19
N THR A 513 -36.88 12.60 5.87
CA THR A 513 -37.09 13.51 4.72
C THR A 513 -36.63 12.92 3.38
N GLY A 514 -35.59 12.07 3.39
CA GLY A 514 -35.34 11.00 2.42
C GLY A 514 -34.71 11.33 1.06
N TYR A 515 -33.77 12.27 0.92
CA TYR A 515 -33.20 12.55 -0.40
C TYR A 515 -31.72 13.00 -0.42
N ASN A 516 -30.89 12.25 -1.15
CA ASN A 516 -29.51 12.61 -1.47
C ASN A 516 -29.39 13.03 -2.94
N GLN A 517 -28.60 14.07 -3.26
CA GLN A 517 -28.42 14.53 -4.65
C GLN A 517 -27.28 13.77 -5.33
N ASP A 518 -27.41 13.52 -6.63
CA ASP A 518 -26.33 12.95 -7.44
C ASP A 518 -25.17 13.96 -7.52
N TYR A 519 -24.05 13.69 -6.84
CA TYR A 519 -22.81 14.43 -6.98
C TYR A 519 -21.78 13.42 -7.47
N MET A 520 -21.74 13.26 -8.79
CA MET A 520 -20.80 12.38 -9.44
C MET A 520 -19.45 13.11 -9.47
N THR A 521 -18.52 12.74 -8.59
CA THR A 521 -17.11 12.96 -8.88
C THR A 521 -16.63 11.85 -9.84
N PRO A 522 -15.54 12.07 -10.60
CA PRO A 522 -14.98 11.01 -11.45
C PRO A 522 -14.42 9.82 -10.66
N GLU A 523 -14.19 9.99 -9.36
CA GLU A 523 -13.42 9.06 -8.55
C GLU A 523 -14.34 8.13 -7.76
N LYS A 524 -14.08 6.82 -7.84
CA LYS A 524 -14.86 5.84 -7.11
C LYS A 524 -14.51 5.88 -5.62
N PHE A 525 -15.51 6.05 -4.76
CA PHE A 525 -15.38 6.04 -3.31
C PHE A 525 -16.21 4.96 -2.60
N VAL A 526 -15.51 4.02 -1.94
CA VAL A 526 -15.98 3.13 -0.87
C VAL A 526 -14.88 3.08 0.20
N PRO A 527 -15.17 3.35 1.49
CA PRO A 527 -14.13 3.30 2.53
C PRO A 527 -13.42 1.94 2.57
N VAL A 528 -12.09 1.96 2.70
CA VAL A 528 -11.34 0.75 3.04
C VAL A 528 -11.79 0.24 4.41
N ALA A 529 -12.01 -1.07 4.52
CA ALA A 529 -12.55 -1.66 5.74
C ALA A 529 -11.92 -3.00 6.11
N ARG A 530 -11.95 -3.32 7.40
CA ARG A 530 -11.62 -4.64 7.94
C ARG A 530 -12.84 -5.21 8.67
N PHE A 531 -13.26 -6.39 8.27
CA PHE A 531 -14.29 -7.19 8.96
C PHE A 531 -13.61 -8.28 9.79
N THR A 532 -13.73 -8.22 11.11
CA THR A 532 -13.30 -9.31 12.00
C THR A 532 -14.49 -10.26 12.19
N PHE A 533 -14.28 -11.56 11.97
CA PHE A 533 -15.34 -12.58 12.02
C PHE A 533 -14.89 -13.87 12.70
N ASN A 534 -15.83 -14.58 13.32
CA ASN A 534 -15.61 -15.92 13.83
C ASN A 534 -16.16 -16.96 12.85
N ARG A 535 -15.26 -17.77 12.30
CA ARG A 535 -15.60 -18.91 11.46
C ARG A 535 -15.81 -20.16 12.28
N THR A 536 -17.06 -20.55 12.49
CA THR A 536 -17.36 -21.82 13.15
C THR A 536 -17.32 -22.95 12.13
N SER A 537 -16.51 -23.99 12.37
CA SER A 537 -16.47 -25.23 11.59
C SER A 537 -17.71 -26.13 11.78
N GLY A 538 -18.75 -25.62 12.45
CA GLY A 538 -19.84 -26.40 13.00
C GLY A 538 -19.40 -27.26 14.19
N ILE A 539 -20.36 -27.90 14.86
CA ILE A 539 -20.08 -28.84 15.95
C ILE A 539 -19.62 -30.17 15.33
N GLY A 540 -18.31 -30.42 15.28
CA GLY A 540 -17.74 -31.68 14.79
C GLY A 540 -17.90 -32.86 15.75
N SER A 541 -18.04 -32.60 17.06
CA SER A 541 -18.39 -33.59 18.08
C SER A 541 -18.82 -32.89 19.38
N VAL A 542 -19.66 -33.57 20.17
CA VAL A 542 -20.02 -33.14 21.53
C VAL A 542 -19.54 -34.22 22.49
N THR A 543 -18.58 -33.89 23.35
CA THR A 543 -18.14 -34.78 24.43
C THR A 543 -18.90 -34.45 25.72
N VAL A 544 -19.34 -35.48 26.45
CA VAL A 544 -20.05 -35.34 27.73
C VAL A 544 -19.02 -35.50 28.85
N GLY A 545 -18.84 -34.47 29.68
CA GLY A 545 -18.00 -34.55 30.89
C GLY A 545 -18.64 -35.44 31.96
N GLU A 546 -17.82 -36.09 32.79
CA GLU A 546 -18.20 -37.18 33.70
C GLU A 546 -19.23 -36.83 34.81
N ASN A 547 -19.77 -35.61 34.90
CA ASN A 547 -20.61 -35.16 36.03
C ASN A 547 -21.77 -34.21 35.68
N GLU A 548 -22.44 -34.34 34.53
CA GLU A 548 -23.59 -33.48 34.20
C GLU A 548 -24.96 -34.19 34.20
N ALA A 549 -25.99 -33.40 34.55
CA ALA A 549 -27.33 -33.84 34.95
C ALA A 549 -28.12 -34.64 33.90
N ALA A 550 -29.05 -35.47 34.38
CA ALA A 550 -29.81 -36.48 33.63
C ALA A 550 -30.84 -35.94 32.61
N ASP A 551 -31.14 -34.64 32.63
CA ASP A 551 -32.21 -34.05 31.82
C ASP A 551 -31.74 -33.70 30.40
N ALA A 552 -32.62 -33.90 29.42
CA ALA A 552 -32.33 -33.56 28.04
C ALA A 552 -32.18 -32.03 27.87
N VAL A 553 -31.02 -31.59 27.37
CA VAL A 553 -30.75 -30.20 27.02
C VAL A 553 -30.68 -30.07 25.50
N TYR A 554 -31.31 -29.05 24.94
CA TYR A 554 -31.32 -28.78 23.51
C TYR A 554 -30.36 -27.65 23.19
N TYR A 555 -29.66 -27.80 22.07
CA TYR A 555 -28.86 -26.75 21.46
C TYR A 555 -29.32 -26.57 20.01
N ASP A 556 -29.32 -25.35 19.51
CA ASP A 556 -29.45 -25.13 18.08
C ASP A 556 -28.20 -25.60 17.33
N LEU A 557 -28.24 -25.55 16.00
CA LEU A 557 -27.12 -26.02 15.16
C LEU A 557 -25.87 -25.12 15.24
N GLN A 558 -25.98 -23.99 15.95
CA GLN A 558 -24.90 -23.05 16.25
C GLN A 558 -24.35 -23.26 17.69
N GLY A 559 -24.87 -24.23 18.45
CA GLY A 559 -24.39 -24.57 19.79
C GLY A 559 -24.94 -23.70 20.91
N ARG A 560 -25.98 -22.89 20.66
CA ARG A 560 -26.65 -22.10 21.70
C ARG A 560 -27.71 -22.95 22.40
N ARG A 561 -27.75 -22.90 23.73
CA ARG A 561 -28.73 -23.66 24.53
C ARG A 561 -30.15 -23.12 24.32
N VAL A 562 -31.10 -24.01 24.01
CA VAL A 562 -32.51 -23.69 23.76
C VAL A 562 -33.36 -24.30 24.87
N ALA A 563 -34.01 -23.45 25.67
CA ALA A 563 -34.83 -23.90 26.79
C ALA A 563 -36.19 -24.49 26.34
N ASN A 564 -36.75 -24.00 25.23
CA ASN A 564 -38.04 -24.41 24.68
C ASN A 564 -37.94 -24.58 23.15
N PRO A 565 -37.45 -25.71 22.63
CA PRO A 565 -37.27 -25.90 21.20
C PRO A 565 -38.63 -25.93 20.47
N ALA A 566 -38.83 -25.00 19.54
CA ALA A 566 -39.93 -25.03 18.57
C ALA A 566 -39.68 -26.11 17.51
N ALA A 567 -40.63 -26.37 16.61
CA ALA A 567 -40.43 -27.36 15.53
C ALA A 567 -39.18 -27.04 14.69
N GLY A 568 -38.22 -27.98 14.61
CA GLY A 568 -36.93 -27.72 13.98
C GLY A 568 -35.85 -28.74 14.34
N PHE A 569 -34.66 -28.59 13.73
CA PHE A 569 -33.51 -29.44 14.01
C PHE A 569 -32.69 -28.89 15.18
N TYR A 570 -32.38 -29.76 16.14
CA TYR A 570 -31.59 -29.44 17.33
C TYR A 570 -30.56 -30.53 17.59
N ILE A 571 -29.57 -30.21 18.40
CA ILE A 571 -28.75 -31.20 19.10
C ILE A 571 -29.38 -31.42 20.47
N ARG A 572 -29.92 -32.63 20.69
CA ARG A 572 -30.38 -33.07 22.01
C ARG A 572 -29.25 -33.77 22.72
N ARG A 573 -28.89 -33.26 23.89
CA ARG A 573 -27.87 -33.82 24.77
C ARG A 573 -28.54 -34.48 25.97
N THR A 574 -28.17 -35.70 26.29
CA THR A 574 -28.57 -36.44 27.50
C THR A 574 -27.32 -36.97 28.21
N ALA A 575 -27.50 -37.64 29.36
CA ALA A 575 -26.42 -38.35 30.05
C ALA A 575 -25.83 -39.51 29.21
N GLU A 576 -26.56 -40.01 28.21
CA GLU A 576 -26.16 -41.15 27.36
C GLU A 576 -25.40 -40.70 26.10
N GLY A 577 -25.43 -39.41 25.76
CA GLY A 577 -24.74 -38.85 24.60
C GLY A 577 -25.44 -37.62 24.01
N ALA A 578 -25.01 -37.23 22.81
CA ALA A 578 -25.64 -36.16 22.03
C ALA A 578 -26.10 -36.68 20.66
N GLU A 579 -27.33 -36.37 20.28
CA GLU A 579 -27.93 -36.78 19.00
C GLU A 579 -28.59 -35.58 18.30
N LYS A 580 -28.56 -35.58 16.96
CA LYS A 580 -29.34 -34.64 16.16
C LYS A 580 -30.79 -35.12 16.15
N VAL A 581 -31.70 -34.26 16.60
CA VAL A 581 -33.14 -34.57 16.66
C VAL A 581 -33.94 -33.54 15.87
N LEU A 582 -35.06 -34.01 15.30
CA LEU A 582 -36.10 -33.15 14.77
C LEU A 582 -37.20 -33.05 15.83
N VAL A 583 -37.32 -31.88 16.45
CA VAL A 583 -38.46 -31.55 17.32
C VAL A 583 -39.63 -31.22 16.41
N LYS A 584 -40.78 -31.87 16.63
CA LYS A 584 -41.98 -31.74 15.80
C LYS A 584 -42.99 -30.80 16.40
#